data_AF-A0A836RY67-F1
#
_entry.id   AF-A0A836RY67-F1
#
_cell.length_a   1.000
_cell.length_b   1.000
_cell.length_c   1.000
_cell.angle_alpha   90.00
_cell.angle_beta   90.00
_cell.angle_gamma   90.00
#
_symmetry.space_group_name_H-M   'P 1'
#
loop_
_entity.id
_entity.type
_entity.pdbx_description
1 polymer ?
#
loop_
_entity_poly.entity_id
_entity_poly.type
_entity_poly.pdbx_seq_one_letter_code
_entity_poly.pdbx_strand_id
1 'polypeptide(L)'
;MNLADIILAAMMSALLYSIVHELIHYIAALTLGYSARLYIASDGILPSPAVEIENEPQGINKAIILYSPYIFNLAVLVIVNTVPLRLIALLTLPNILLEERRSILRTTIAAVGIAMLILFIEKNDISMSY
;
A
#
# COMPACT_ATOMS: atom_id res chain seq x y z
N MET A 1 14.63 -22.68 9.23
CA MET A 1 14.42 -22.06 7.90
C MET A 1 15.75 -21.47 7.47
N ASN A 2 16.22 -21.79 6.27
CA ASN A 2 17.48 -21.21 5.78
C ASN A 2 17.22 -19.77 5.29
N LEU A 3 18.28 -19.00 5.05
CA LEU A 3 18.16 -17.60 4.60
C LEU A 3 17.43 -17.47 3.25
N ALA A 4 17.64 -18.43 2.34
CA ALA A 4 17.01 -18.41 1.02
C ALA A 4 15.48 -18.58 1.12
N ASP A 5 15.00 -19.45 2.01
CA ASP A 5 13.58 -19.67 2.27
C ASP A 5 12.92 -18.39 2.81
N ILE A 6 13.61 -17.66 3.70
CA ILE A 6 13.14 -16.38 4.26
C ILE A 6 13.01 -15.33 3.15
N ILE A 7 14.04 -15.21 2.30
CA ILE A 7 14.05 -14.25 1.19
C ILE A 7 12.92 -14.57 0.21
N LEU A 8 12.76 -15.84 -0.18
CA LEU A 8 11.71 -16.26 -1.09
C LEU A 8 10.31 -15.98 -0.52
N ALA A 9 10.07 -16.31 0.74
CA ALA A 9 8.79 -16.04 1.40
C ALA A 9 8.48 -14.53 1.46
N ALA A 10 9.48 -13.70 1.72
CA ALA A 10 9.33 -12.24 1.74
C ALA A 10 9.02 -11.68 0.33
N MET A 11 9.72 -12.15 -0.70
CA MET A 11 9.46 -11.76 -2.09
C MET A 11 8.06 -12.16 -2.55
N MET A 12 7.64 -13.40 -2.26
CA MET A 12 6.28 -13.86 -2.60
C MET A 12 5.21 -13.08 -1.85
N SER A 13 5.45 -12.74 -0.58
CA SER A 13 4.53 -11.91 0.21
C SER A 13 4.43 -10.49 -0.35
N ALA A 14 5.55 -9.88 -0.77
CA ALA A 14 5.56 -8.55 -1.36
C ALA A 14 4.85 -8.53 -2.72
N LEU A 15 5.06 -9.54 -3.57
CA LEU A 15 4.35 -9.70 -4.83
C LEU A 15 2.83 -9.85 -4.62
N LEU A 16 2.43 -10.72 -3.70
CA LEU A 16 1.02 -10.89 -3.35
C LEU A 16 0.43 -9.59 -2.83
N TYR A 17 1.18 -8.86 -2.00
CA TYR A 17 0.74 -7.58 -1.46
C TYR A 17 0.53 -6.53 -2.55
N SER A 18 1.46 -6.44 -3.51
CA SER A 18 1.32 -5.55 -4.67
C SER A 18 0.10 -5.91 -5.53
N ILE A 19 -0.18 -7.19 -5.75
CA ILE A 19 -1.38 -7.63 -6.47
C ILE A 19 -2.65 -7.22 -5.70
N VAL A 20 -2.68 -7.44 -4.38
CA VAL A 20 -3.83 -7.06 -3.54
C VAL A 20 -4.05 -5.55 -3.56
N HIS A 21 -2.97 -4.77 -3.50
CA HIS A 21 -3.01 -3.30 -3.55
C HIS A 21 -3.72 -2.81 -4.83
N GLU A 22 -3.27 -3.27 -5.98
CA GLU A 22 -3.88 -2.92 -7.28
C GLU A 22 -5.30 -3.47 -7.42
N LEU A 23 -5.56 -4.67 -6.91
CA LEU A 23 -6.92 -5.23 -6.91
C LEU A 23 -7.90 -4.37 -6.12
N ILE A 24 -7.45 -3.74 -5.03
CA ILE A 24 -8.28 -2.83 -4.24
C ILE A 24 -8.60 -1.55 -5.03
N HIS A 25 -7.63 -0.97 -5.73
CA HIS A 25 -7.90 0.15 -6.65
C HIS A 25 -8.94 -0.23 -7.71
N TYR A 26 -8.77 -1.41 -8.32
CA TYR A 26 -9.69 -1.93 -9.34
C TYR A 26 -11.11 -2.10 -8.78
N ILE A 27 -11.27 -2.77 -7.64
CA ILE A 27 -12.59 -2.99 -7.02
C ILE A 27 -13.22 -1.65 -6.61
N ALA A 28 -12.44 -0.72 -6.06
CA ALA A 28 -12.94 0.60 -5.68
C ALA A 28 -13.46 1.38 -6.89
N ALA A 29 -12.73 1.35 -8.02
CA ALA A 29 -13.14 1.98 -9.26
C ALA A 29 -14.46 1.39 -9.78
N LEU A 30 -14.57 0.06 -9.87
CA LEU A 30 -15.80 -0.62 -10.30
C LEU A 30 -16.98 -0.30 -9.37
N THR A 31 -16.76 -0.29 -8.06
CA THR A 31 -17.81 0.00 -7.07
C THR A 31 -18.37 1.42 -7.22
N LEU A 32 -17.53 2.37 -7.64
CA LEU A 32 -17.94 3.74 -7.92
C LEU A 32 -18.46 3.95 -9.36
N GLY A 33 -18.58 2.87 -10.15
CA GLY A 33 -19.13 2.90 -11.50
C GLY A 33 -18.15 3.28 -12.61
N TYR A 34 -16.84 3.28 -12.33
CA TYR A 34 -15.82 3.53 -13.35
C TYR A 34 -15.45 2.23 -14.07
N SER A 35 -15.15 2.32 -15.36
CA SER A 35 -14.54 1.21 -16.09
C SER A 35 -13.05 1.18 -15.76
N ALA A 36 -12.55 0.02 -15.38
CA ALA A 36 -11.15 -0.17 -15.00
C ALA A 36 -10.60 -1.46 -15.61
N ARG A 37 -9.28 -1.51 -15.81
CA ARG A 37 -8.57 -2.67 -16.34
C ARG A 37 -7.31 -2.94 -15.53
N LEU A 38 -7.16 -4.18 -15.08
CA LEU A 38 -5.91 -4.69 -14.54
C LEU A 38 -4.98 -5.08 -15.69
N TYR A 39 -3.73 -4.63 -15.60
CA TYR A 39 -2.68 -5.01 -16.54
C TYR A 39 -1.34 -5.10 -15.80
N ILE A 40 -0.34 -5.64 -16.49
CA ILE A 40 1.04 -5.64 -16.00
C ILE A 40 1.76 -4.48 -16.67
N ALA A 41 2.09 -3.45 -15.89
CA ALA A 41 2.96 -2.36 -16.32
C ALA A 41 4.43 -2.78 -16.17
N SER A 42 5.31 -2.16 -16.95
CA SER A 42 6.75 -2.35 -16.80
C SER A 42 7.43 -1.00 -16.93
N ASP A 43 7.91 -0.47 -15.81
CA ASP A 43 8.63 0.80 -15.74
C ASP A 43 10.14 0.61 -15.99
N GLY A 44 10.51 -0.46 -16.69
CA GLY A 44 11.88 -0.75 -17.12
C GLY A 44 12.73 -1.54 -16.12
N ILE A 45 12.24 -1.82 -14.91
CA ILE A 45 12.98 -2.59 -13.89
C ILE A 45 12.31 -3.95 -13.63
N LEU A 46 11.03 -3.96 -13.24
CA LEU A 46 10.27 -5.17 -12.99
C LEU A 46 8.82 -5.00 -13.47
N PRO A 47 8.22 -6.04 -14.06
CA PRO A 47 6.79 -6.03 -14.33
C PRO A 47 6.01 -5.98 -13.01
N SER A 48 5.11 -5.02 -12.87
CA SER A 48 4.25 -4.85 -11.71
C SER A 48 2.78 -4.81 -12.13
N PRO A 49 1.85 -5.32 -11.30
CA PRO A 49 0.44 -5.07 -11.53
C PRO A 49 0.17 -3.57 -11.51
N ALA A 50 -0.78 -3.14 -12.32
CA ALA A 50 -1.26 -1.77 -12.38
C ALA A 50 -2.74 -1.75 -12.77
N VAL A 51 -3.45 -0.72 -12.32
CA VAL A 51 -4.83 -0.43 -12.73
C VAL A 51 -4.90 0.80 -13.61
N GLU A 52 -5.50 0.64 -14.79
CA GLU A 52 -5.93 1.76 -15.63
C GLU A 52 -7.43 2.00 -15.41
N ILE A 53 -7.82 3.25 -15.21
CA ILE A 53 -9.22 3.65 -15.01
C ILE A 53 -9.62 4.55 -16.17
N GLU A 54 -10.60 4.10 -16.95
CA GLU A 54 -11.15 4.87 -18.05
C GLU A 54 -11.92 6.09 -17.50
N ASN A 55 -11.71 7.26 -18.13
CA ASN A 55 -12.22 8.55 -17.67
C ASN A 55 -11.78 8.87 -16.23
N GLU A 56 -10.56 9.40 -16.11
CA GLU A 56 -9.89 9.58 -14.82
C GLU A 56 -10.82 10.19 -13.75
N PRO A 57 -11.01 9.50 -12.61
CA PRO A 57 -11.89 9.97 -11.55
C PRO A 57 -11.42 11.32 -11.01
N GLN A 58 -12.36 12.17 -10.58
CA GLN A 58 -12.06 13.49 -10.03
C GLN A 58 -12.60 13.67 -8.62
N GLY A 59 -12.00 14.62 -7.89
CA GLY A 59 -12.44 15.02 -6.56
C GLY A 59 -12.48 13.86 -5.57
N ILE A 60 -13.63 13.66 -4.93
CA ILE A 60 -13.84 12.66 -3.88
C ILE A 60 -13.69 11.24 -4.42
N ASN A 61 -14.19 10.96 -5.63
CA ASN A 61 -14.10 9.61 -6.22
C ASN A 61 -12.64 9.22 -6.46
N LYS A 62 -11.81 10.17 -6.91
CA LYS A 62 -10.36 9.96 -7.03
C LYS A 62 -9.73 9.64 -5.68
N ALA A 63 -10.07 10.41 -4.66
CA ALA A 63 -9.54 10.21 -3.31
C ALA A 63 -9.94 8.83 -2.74
N ILE A 64 -11.20 8.41 -2.91
CA ILE A 64 -11.65 7.09 -2.43
C ILE A 64 -10.87 5.96 -3.10
N ILE A 65 -10.73 6.02 -4.42
CA ILE A 65 -10.00 4.99 -5.18
C ILE A 65 -8.53 4.99 -4.79
N LEU A 66 -7.91 6.17 -4.70
CA LEU A 66 -6.50 6.31 -4.33
C LEU A 66 -6.24 5.82 -2.90
N TYR A 67 -7.14 6.09 -1.96
CA TYR A 67 -6.91 5.81 -0.55
C TYR A 67 -7.33 4.42 -0.08
N SER A 68 -8.15 3.69 -0.85
CA SER A 68 -8.68 2.40 -0.43
C SER A 68 -7.60 1.35 -0.12
N PRO A 69 -6.48 1.22 -0.86
CA PRO A 69 -5.45 0.25 -0.48
C PRO A 69 -4.71 0.66 0.79
N TYR A 70 -4.55 1.96 1.05
CA TYR A 70 -3.87 2.43 2.26
C TYR A 70 -4.73 2.23 3.52
N ILE A 71 -6.06 2.29 3.39
CA ILE A 71 -6.98 1.86 4.46
C ILE A 71 -6.81 0.36 4.74
N PHE A 72 -6.62 -0.45 3.70
CA PHE A 72 -6.29 -1.86 3.87
C PHE A 72 -4.93 -2.06 4.55
N ASN A 73 -3.89 -1.30 4.15
CA ASN A 73 -2.58 -1.32 4.81
C ASN A 73 -2.70 -1.01 6.31
N LEU A 74 -3.54 -0.04 6.68
CA LEU A 74 -3.84 0.30 8.07
C LEU A 74 -4.48 -0.89 8.82
N ALA A 75 -5.47 -1.54 8.22
CA ALA A 75 -6.09 -2.73 8.80
C ALA A 75 -5.06 -3.84 9.02
N VAL A 76 -4.13 -4.06 8.07
CA VAL A 76 -3.04 -5.02 8.20
C VAL A 76 -2.13 -4.66 9.39
N LEU A 77 -1.74 -3.41 9.54
CA LEU A 77 -0.86 -2.98 10.65
C LEU A 77 -1.49 -3.22 12.04
N VAL A 78 -2.79 -2.97 12.17
CA VAL A 78 -3.53 -3.05 13.44
C VAL A 78 -3.94 -4.49 13.76
N ILE A 79 -4.45 -5.24 12.78
CA ILE A 79 -5.12 -6.53 13.00
C ILE A 79 -4.14 -7.71 12.86
N VAL A 80 -3.23 -7.65 11.89
CA VAL A 80 -2.34 -8.77 11.60
C VAL A 80 -1.17 -8.77 12.59
N ASN A 81 -0.79 -9.95 13.09
CA ASN A 81 0.30 -10.13 14.05
C ASN A 81 1.61 -10.64 13.43
N THR A 82 1.65 -10.82 12.11
CA THR A 82 2.88 -11.25 11.42
C THR A 82 3.76 -10.05 11.08
N VAL A 83 4.96 -10.02 11.64
CA VAL A 83 5.93 -8.94 11.43
C VAL A 83 6.23 -8.67 9.94
N PRO A 84 6.43 -9.69 9.07
CA PRO A 84 6.72 -9.44 7.66
C PRO A 84 5.60 -8.70 6.91
N LEU A 85 4.34 -9.07 7.13
CA LEU A 85 3.20 -8.40 6.45
C LEU A 85 3.02 -6.96 6.95
N ARG A 86 3.25 -6.73 8.24
CA ARG A 86 3.20 -5.37 8.81
C ARG A 86 4.33 -4.48 8.27
N LEU A 87 5.54 -5.03 8.10
CA LEU A 87 6.65 -4.31 7.48
C LEU A 87 6.36 -3.96 6.02
N ILE A 88 5.81 -4.90 5.24
CA ILE A 88 5.41 -4.64 3.85
C ILE A 88 4.32 -3.55 3.80
N ALA A 89 3.32 -3.62 4.68
CA ALA A 89 2.27 -2.60 4.78
C ALA A 89 2.83 -1.22 5.12
N LEU A 90 3.81 -1.16 6.03
CA LEU A 90 4.47 0.08 6.43
C LEU A 90 5.33 0.67 5.29
N LEU A 91 6.08 -0.17 4.59
CA LEU A 91 6.99 0.24 3.50
C LEU A 91 6.26 0.68 2.23
N THR A 92 5.00 0.29 2.06
CA THR A 92 4.16 0.70 0.91
C THR A 92 3.36 1.97 1.19
N LEU A 93 3.23 2.40 2.44
CA LEU A 93 2.57 3.67 2.78
C LEU A 93 3.19 4.89 2.10
N PRO A 94 4.52 5.04 1.95
CA PRO A 94 5.10 6.21 1.27
C PRO A 94 4.70 6.36 -0.21
N ASN A 95 4.22 5.31 -0.89
CA ASN A 95 3.82 5.38 -2.31
C ASN A 95 2.67 6.36 -2.55
N ILE A 96 1.84 6.58 -1.53
CA ILE A 96 0.74 7.55 -1.53
C ILE A 96 1.25 8.99 -1.78
N LEU A 97 2.52 9.30 -1.41
CA LEU A 97 3.16 10.60 -1.64
C LEU A 97 3.60 10.77 -3.09
N LEU A 98 3.86 9.67 -3.78
CA LEU A 98 4.28 9.62 -5.19
C LEU A 98 3.05 9.69 -6.11
N GLU A 99 1.94 9.07 -5.72
CA GLU A 99 0.71 9.05 -6.50
C GLU A 99 -0.08 10.37 -6.46
N GLU A 100 0.22 11.26 -5.51
CA GLU A 100 -0.54 12.49 -5.30
C GLU A 100 0.23 13.78 -5.59
N ARG A 101 -0.26 14.57 -6.58
CA ARG A 101 0.37 15.84 -7.02
C ARG A 101 0.03 17.08 -6.18
N ARG A 102 -0.89 17.02 -5.20
CA ARG A 102 -1.32 18.20 -4.41
C ARG A 102 -0.64 18.28 -3.04
N SER A 103 -0.09 19.45 -2.68
CA SER A 103 0.83 19.61 -1.54
C SER A 103 0.20 19.50 -0.15
N ILE A 104 -1.08 19.88 0.03
CA ILE A 104 -1.72 19.94 1.35
C ILE A 104 -2.07 18.54 1.90
N LEU A 105 -2.41 17.57 1.04
CA LEU A 105 -2.66 16.20 1.49
C LEU A 105 -1.37 15.41 1.77
N ARG A 106 -0.24 15.76 1.14
CA ARG A 106 1.07 15.16 1.42
C ARG A 106 1.50 15.29 2.88
N THR A 107 1.19 16.42 3.52
CA THR A 107 1.46 16.65 4.95
C THR A 107 0.61 15.76 5.86
N THR A 108 -0.68 15.60 5.58
CA THR A 108 -1.57 14.71 6.34
C THR A 108 -1.14 13.25 6.20
N ILE A 109 -0.80 12.86 4.98
CA ILE A 109 -0.26 11.55 4.65
C ILE A 109 1.06 11.28 5.38
N ALA A 110 2.01 12.21 5.33
CA ALA A 110 3.29 12.04 6.01
C ALA A 110 3.10 11.95 7.52
N ALA A 111 2.18 12.74 8.08
CA ALA A 111 1.79 12.65 9.48
C ALA A 111 1.16 11.28 9.82
N VAL A 112 0.31 10.74 8.95
CA VAL A 112 -0.23 9.37 9.10
C VAL A 112 0.89 8.34 9.02
N GLY A 113 1.79 8.41 8.04
CA GLY A 113 2.93 7.50 7.92
C GLY A 113 3.85 7.51 9.15
N ILE A 114 4.14 8.70 9.70
CA ILE A 114 4.92 8.85 10.94
C ILE A 114 4.17 8.29 12.15
N ALA A 115 2.87 8.58 12.29
CA ALA A 115 2.05 8.02 13.36
C ALA A 115 1.99 6.48 13.28
N MET A 116 1.94 5.92 12.06
CA MET A 116 1.93 4.46 11.85
C MET A 116 3.28 3.81 12.15
N LEU A 117 4.39 4.49 11.84
CA LEU A 117 5.72 4.02 12.25
C LEU A 117 5.83 3.95 13.78
N ILE A 118 5.32 4.97 14.48
CA ILE A 118 5.28 5.01 15.95
C ILE A 118 4.45 3.85 16.50
N LEU A 119 3.22 3.65 16.00
CA LEU A 119 2.34 2.55 16.41
C LEU A 119 2.94 1.16 16.09
N PHE A 120 3.66 1.03 14.98
CA PHE A 120 4.36 -0.19 14.63
C PHE A 120 5.48 -0.50 15.62
N ILE A 121 6.30 0.49 15.98
CA ILE A 121 7.38 0.35 16.97
C ILE A 121 6.82 -0.05 18.34
N GLU A 122 5.77 0.65 18.80
CA GLU A 122 5.12 0.40 20.09
C GLU A 122 4.53 -1.01 20.17
N LYS A 123 3.80 -1.45 19.14
CA LYS A 123 3.17 -2.78 19.13
C LYS A 123 4.16 -3.95 18.96
N ASN A 124 5.40 -3.71 18.48
CA ASN A 124 6.42 -4.76 18.36
C ASN A 124 7.52 -4.68 19.43
N ASP A 125 7.36 -3.80 20.42
CA ASP A 125 8.28 -3.65 21.55
C ASP A 125 9.75 -3.48 21.11
N ILE A 126 9.97 -2.72 20.03
CA ILE A 126 11.32 -2.26 19.67
C ILE A 126 11.65 -1.10 20.60
N SER A 127 11.75 -1.39 21.90
CA SER A 127 12.39 -0.51 22.83
C SER A 127 13.85 -0.42 22.40
N MET A 128 14.25 0.72 21.82
CA MET A 128 15.64 1.13 21.92
C MET A 128 15.87 1.39 23.41
N SER A 129 16.31 0.35 24.13
CA SER A 129 16.93 0.51 25.44
C SER A 129 18.18 1.37 25.22
N TYR A 130 18.07 2.65 25.51
CA TYR A 130 19.22 3.53 25.74
C TYR A 130 19.78 3.26 27.13
#